data_AF-A0A9D9TMI5-F1
#
_entry.id   AF-A0A9D9TMI5-F1
#
_cell.length_a   1.000
_cell.length_b   1.000
_cell.length_c   1.000
_cell.angle_alpha   90.00
_cell.angle_beta   90.00
_cell.angle_gamma   90.00
#
_symmetry.space_group_name_H-M   'P 1'
#
loop_
_entity.id
_entity.type
_entity.pdbx_description
1 polymer ?
#
loop_
_entity_poly.entity_id
_entity_poly.type
_entity_poly.pdbx_seq_one_letter_code
_entity_poly.pdbx_strand_id
1 'polypeptide(L)'
;MIFDNKNDNSNLKLIAFIVFLLVIFISGWAIFANNLANFFIWDAGYYHKISIENYNAYSKDTPAFFPLLPLIIASLKQNQYLITLANTFFLCSGAIILQKIIKIDLKWWMFIILTSHFFYFFLPYTESIFFIGGAILLAGIHKKQTAITCLGIAICSLSRPVFVLLSFSFIVLFFIEWYVSKKRNYTLIFYSFLALFTTACHFSYLKLKTGNWMAFFDAQKLWGHKIEKGITFPFELNHVAVGFFLIIAFVYCLVAIYFVLNVINFKIKSDRATLFSAIFLSSFLGLMINIQTPDFSGLNRYILCSPFFVYFLIAIKKNFPNLFSNQKILLFSIIAAVNIAFWSNLPLKNIITFFFSTIYFYFFYFFIPQTKISKMCFYLYCLLLLGLQIYFLNRFIHFLWVSG
;
A
#
# COMPACT_ATOMS: atom_id res chain seq x y z
N MET A 1 29.35 6.68 25.38
CA MET A 1 27.93 6.54 24.97
C MET A 1 27.35 5.36 25.71
N ILE A 2 26.60 5.64 26.77
CA ILE A 2 25.88 4.65 27.57
C ILE A 2 24.67 4.21 26.75
N PHE A 3 24.64 2.96 26.31
CA PHE A 3 23.45 2.40 25.67
C PHE A 3 22.41 2.14 26.77
N ASP A 4 21.51 3.10 26.83
CA ASP A 4 20.36 3.22 27.73
C ASP A 4 19.48 1.96 27.70
N ASN A 5 19.21 1.43 28.88
CA ASN A 5 18.50 0.18 29.16
C ASN A 5 16.98 0.34 28.93
N LYS A 6 16.55 0.59 27.68
CA LYS A 6 15.16 0.95 27.30
C LYS A 6 14.40 -0.13 26.51
N ASN A 7 14.57 -1.41 26.85
CA ASN A 7 13.90 -2.51 26.13
C ASN A 7 12.50 -2.89 26.66
N ASP A 8 12.09 -2.50 27.87
CA ASP A 8 10.86 -3.02 28.49
C ASP A 8 9.55 -2.53 27.86
N ASN A 9 9.52 -1.34 27.27
CA ASN A 9 8.28 -0.80 26.70
C ASN A 9 8.01 -1.20 25.23
N SER A 10 8.87 -2.01 24.62
CA SER A 10 8.70 -2.40 23.21
C SER A 10 7.54 -3.38 23.01
N ASN A 11 7.40 -4.36 23.91
CA ASN A 11 6.31 -5.33 23.90
C ASN A 11 4.97 -4.68 24.20
N LEU A 12 4.92 -3.78 25.20
CA LEU A 12 3.69 -3.07 25.55
C LEU A 12 3.15 -2.21 24.39
N LYS A 13 4.05 -1.52 23.66
CA LYS A 13 3.68 -0.76 22.45
C LYS A 13 3.13 -1.65 21.34
N LEU A 14 3.71 -2.84 21.17
CA LEU A 14 3.22 -3.82 20.18
C LEU A 14 1.85 -4.38 20.57
N ILE A 15 1.64 -4.69 21.86
CA ILE A 15 0.33 -5.14 22.36
C ILE A 15 -0.71 -4.04 22.14
N ALA A 16 -0.42 -2.80 22.56
CA ALA A 16 -1.32 -1.67 22.35
C ALA A 16 -1.65 -1.45 20.86
N PHE A 17 -0.67 -1.65 19.98
CA PHE A 17 -0.88 -1.60 18.54
C PHE A 17 -1.81 -2.70 18.02
N ILE A 18 -1.62 -3.94 18.46
CA ILE A 18 -2.48 -5.06 18.08
C ILE A 18 -3.91 -4.83 18.59
N VAL A 19 -4.07 -4.41 19.85
CA VAL A 19 -5.38 -4.07 20.42
C VAL A 19 -6.05 -2.97 19.60
N PHE A 20 -5.30 -1.93 19.21
CA PHE A 20 -5.82 -0.88 18.33
C PHE A 20 -6.31 -1.43 16.99
N LEU A 21 -5.55 -2.31 16.33
CA LEU A 21 -5.98 -2.95 15.09
C LEU A 21 -7.24 -3.81 15.26
N LEU A 22 -7.34 -4.53 16.38
CA LEU A 22 -8.53 -5.33 16.71
C LEU A 22 -9.76 -4.47 16.97
N VAL A 23 -9.62 -3.32 17.64
CA VAL A 23 -10.73 -2.37 17.81
C VAL A 23 -11.22 -1.86 16.47
N ILE A 24 -10.31 -1.50 15.56
CA ILE A 24 -10.69 -1.11 14.20
C ILE A 24 -11.43 -2.25 13.50
N PHE A 25 -10.89 -3.47 13.56
CA PHE A 25 -11.52 -4.65 12.98
C PHE A 25 -12.94 -4.85 13.49
N ILE A 26 -13.15 -4.87 14.81
CA ILE A 26 -14.46 -5.06 15.43
C ILE A 26 -15.43 -3.94 15.02
N SER A 27 -14.96 -2.69 14.99
CA SER A 27 -15.79 -1.54 14.60
C SER A 27 -16.20 -1.57 13.13
N GLY A 28 -15.30 -1.92 12.21
CA GLY A 28 -15.62 -2.12 10.80
C GLY A 28 -16.56 -3.32 10.60
N TRP A 29 -16.37 -4.37 11.41
CA TRP A 29 -17.16 -5.59 11.35
C TRP A 29 -18.62 -5.39 11.76
N ALA A 30 -18.89 -4.57 12.78
CA ALA A 30 -20.25 -4.23 13.19
C ALA A 30 -21.09 -3.63 12.05
N ILE A 31 -20.43 -2.98 11.08
CA ILE A 31 -21.06 -2.43 9.87
C ILE A 31 -21.31 -3.54 8.84
N PHE A 32 -20.34 -4.43 8.64
CA PHE A 32 -20.45 -5.54 7.70
C PHE A 32 -21.52 -6.57 8.08
N ALA A 33 -21.68 -6.86 9.37
CA ALA A 33 -22.59 -7.89 9.86
C ALA A 33 -24.05 -7.68 9.38
N ASN A 34 -24.42 -6.43 9.10
CA ASN A 34 -25.76 -6.07 8.64
C ASN A 34 -25.93 -6.08 7.11
N ASN A 35 -24.86 -6.23 6.32
CA ASN A 35 -24.87 -6.07 4.85
C ASN A 35 -24.03 -7.15 4.12
N LEU A 36 -24.12 -8.41 4.56
CA LEU A 36 -23.35 -9.53 3.99
C LEU A 36 -23.57 -9.72 2.48
N ALA A 37 -24.75 -9.37 1.95
CA ALA A 37 -25.07 -9.47 0.52
C ALA A 37 -24.11 -8.66 -0.37
N ASN A 38 -23.55 -7.56 0.17
CA ASN A 38 -22.70 -6.64 -0.58
C ASN A 38 -21.21 -6.84 -0.28
N PHE A 39 -20.80 -7.96 0.32
CA PHE A 39 -19.39 -8.19 0.65
C PHE A 39 -18.53 -8.49 -0.59
N PHE A 40 -19.12 -9.13 -1.61
CA PHE A 40 -18.45 -9.52 -2.85
C PHE A 40 -18.77 -8.59 -4.03
N ILE A 41 -18.67 -7.29 -3.78
CA ILE A 41 -18.86 -6.24 -4.81
C ILE A 41 -17.52 -5.76 -5.37
N TRP A 42 -17.52 -5.14 -6.56
CA TRP A 42 -16.31 -4.65 -7.22
C TRP A 42 -15.27 -5.78 -7.44
N ASP A 43 -13.99 -5.53 -7.12
CA ASP A 43 -12.91 -6.51 -7.31
C ASP A 43 -13.14 -7.81 -6.53
N ALA A 44 -13.84 -7.72 -5.38
CA ALA A 44 -14.17 -8.86 -4.54
C ALA A 44 -15.03 -9.89 -5.28
N GLY A 45 -15.95 -9.44 -6.13
CA GLY A 45 -16.83 -10.31 -6.90
C GLY A 45 -16.04 -11.18 -7.87
N TYR A 46 -15.01 -10.63 -8.51
CA TYR A 46 -14.14 -11.41 -9.39
C TYR A 46 -13.30 -12.43 -8.63
N TYR A 47 -12.74 -12.06 -7.47
CA TYR A 47 -12.00 -13.01 -6.64
C TYR A 47 -12.89 -14.15 -6.12
N HIS A 48 -14.13 -13.83 -5.74
CA HIS A 48 -15.13 -14.82 -5.33
C HIS A 48 -15.53 -15.73 -6.48
N LYS A 49 -15.80 -15.19 -7.66
CA LYS A 49 -16.09 -15.97 -8.87
C LYS A 49 -14.96 -16.95 -9.21
N ILE A 50 -13.71 -16.51 -9.20
CA ILE A 50 -12.55 -17.39 -9.44
C ILE A 50 -12.44 -18.47 -8.36
N SER A 51 -12.82 -18.17 -7.11
CA SER A 51 -12.77 -19.15 -6.02
C SER A 51 -13.78 -20.29 -6.18
N ILE A 52 -14.92 -20.04 -6.84
CA ILE A 52 -15.97 -21.04 -7.11
C ILE A 52 -15.71 -21.76 -8.43
N GLU A 53 -15.53 -20.98 -9.50
CA GLU A 53 -15.57 -21.48 -10.88
C GLU A 53 -14.17 -21.76 -11.45
N ASN A 54 -13.11 -21.42 -10.71
CA ASN A 54 -11.76 -21.29 -11.23
C ASN A 54 -11.69 -20.23 -12.36
N TYR A 55 -10.53 -20.09 -13.01
CA TYR A 55 -10.47 -19.39 -14.28
C TYR A 55 -11.18 -20.25 -15.33
N ASN A 56 -12.09 -19.64 -16.08
CA ASN A 56 -12.82 -20.30 -17.15
C ASN A 56 -12.66 -19.52 -18.47
N ALA A 57 -12.77 -20.22 -19.60
CA ALA A 57 -12.55 -19.63 -20.92
C ALA A 57 -13.65 -18.64 -21.35
N TYR A 58 -14.82 -18.69 -20.69
CA TYR A 58 -15.99 -17.87 -21.04
C TYR A 58 -15.99 -16.51 -20.33
N SER A 59 -15.33 -16.40 -19.19
CA SER A 59 -15.18 -15.19 -18.39
C SER A 59 -14.00 -14.39 -18.91
N LYS A 60 -14.28 -13.31 -19.63
CA LYS A 60 -13.24 -12.49 -20.25
C LYS A 60 -12.54 -11.52 -19.29
N ASP A 61 -13.10 -11.35 -18.09
CA ASP A 61 -12.74 -10.39 -17.05
C ASP A 61 -11.90 -10.99 -15.92
N THR A 62 -12.20 -12.21 -15.46
CA THR A 62 -11.48 -12.88 -14.37
C THR A 62 -9.99 -13.08 -14.60
N PRO A 63 -9.46 -13.25 -15.85
CA PRO A 63 -8.02 -13.35 -16.07
C PRO A 63 -7.23 -12.09 -15.68
N ALA A 64 -7.88 -10.95 -15.42
CA ALA A 64 -7.23 -9.75 -14.89
C ALA A 64 -6.75 -9.91 -13.43
N PHE A 65 -7.21 -10.93 -12.72
CA PHE A 65 -6.98 -11.12 -11.29
C PHE A 65 -6.00 -12.25 -11.01
N PHE A 66 -5.21 -12.08 -9.96
CA PHE A 66 -4.14 -12.99 -9.57
C PHE A 66 -4.61 -14.06 -8.57
N PRO A 67 -3.96 -15.24 -8.53
CA PRO A 67 -4.60 -16.45 -8.04
C PRO A 67 -4.56 -16.62 -6.51
N LEU A 68 -3.67 -15.90 -5.79
CA LEU A 68 -3.44 -16.19 -4.37
C LEU A 68 -4.67 -15.92 -3.49
N LEU A 69 -5.37 -14.80 -3.73
CA LEU A 69 -6.56 -14.47 -2.95
C LEU A 69 -7.75 -15.41 -3.26
N PRO A 70 -8.09 -15.73 -4.52
CA PRO A 70 -9.09 -16.75 -4.83
C PRO A 70 -8.83 -18.09 -4.15
N LEU A 71 -7.57 -18.54 -4.08
CA LEU A 71 -7.18 -19.77 -3.37
C LEU A 71 -7.46 -19.66 -1.86
N ILE A 72 -7.23 -18.49 -1.26
CA ILE A 72 -7.56 -18.24 0.15
C ILE A 72 -9.08 -18.23 0.35
N ILE A 73 -9.84 -17.53 -0.50
CA ILE A 73 -11.31 -17.51 -0.44
C ILE A 73 -11.90 -18.92 -0.56
N ALA A 74 -11.39 -19.72 -1.51
CA ALA A 74 -11.81 -21.10 -1.71
C ALA A 74 -11.51 -21.98 -0.48
N SER A 75 -10.31 -21.88 0.10
CA SER A 75 -9.93 -22.67 1.28
C SER A 75 -10.74 -22.30 2.53
N LEU A 76 -11.21 -21.06 2.63
CA LEU A 76 -12.10 -20.57 3.68
C LEU A 76 -13.60 -20.82 3.37
N LYS A 77 -13.91 -21.64 2.36
CA LYS A 77 -15.28 -21.97 1.91
C LYS A 77 -16.13 -20.72 1.65
N GLN A 78 -15.52 -19.65 1.15
CA GLN A 78 -16.17 -18.38 0.83
C GLN A 78 -16.84 -17.70 2.04
N ASN A 79 -16.47 -18.09 3.27
CA ASN A 79 -17.03 -17.50 4.46
C ASN A 79 -16.45 -16.09 4.67
N GLN A 80 -17.32 -15.08 4.57
CA GLN A 80 -16.95 -13.67 4.65
C GLN A 80 -16.23 -13.33 5.95
N TYR A 81 -16.69 -13.89 7.09
CA TYR A 81 -16.07 -13.70 8.39
C TYR A 81 -14.64 -14.23 8.44
N LEU A 82 -14.43 -15.44 7.93
CA LEU A 82 -13.11 -16.04 7.88
C LEU A 82 -12.17 -15.27 6.95
N ILE A 83 -12.68 -14.73 5.84
CA ILE A 83 -11.88 -13.93 4.89
C ILE A 83 -11.44 -12.61 5.53
N THR A 84 -12.33 -11.85 6.17
CA THR A 84 -11.97 -10.61 6.87
C THR A 84 -11.00 -10.90 8.02
N LEU A 85 -11.21 -12.00 8.76
CA LEU A 85 -10.29 -12.44 9.81
C LEU A 85 -8.90 -12.77 9.26
N ALA A 86 -8.82 -13.52 8.16
CA ALA A 86 -7.57 -13.85 7.49
C ALA A 86 -6.84 -12.59 7.01
N ASN A 87 -7.55 -11.65 6.39
CA ASN A 87 -6.96 -10.39 5.94
C ASN A 87 -6.43 -9.53 7.10
N THR A 88 -7.18 -9.48 8.20
CA THR A 88 -6.74 -8.81 9.43
C THR A 88 -5.50 -9.47 10.02
N PHE A 89 -5.46 -10.79 10.01
CA PHE A 89 -4.29 -11.56 10.45
C PHE A 89 -3.06 -11.26 9.59
N PHE A 90 -3.18 -11.22 8.26
CA PHE A 90 -2.08 -10.89 7.36
C PHE A 90 -1.56 -9.46 7.60
N LEU A 91 -2.46 -8.49 7.74
CA LEU A 91 -2.11 -7.12 8.05
C LEU A 91 -1.37 -7.00 9.38
N CYS A 92 -1.92 -7.57 10.46
CA CYS A 92 -1.30 -7.55 11.78
C CYS A 92 0.09 -8.20 11.74
N SER A 93 0.20 -9.36 11.08
CA SER A 93 1.46 -10.08 10.93
C SER A 93 2.50 -9.27 10.16
N GLY A 94 2.10 -8.61 9.06
CA GLY A 94 2.97 -7.76 8.26
C GLY A 94 3.46 -6.55 9.07
N ALA A 95 2.55 -5.94 9.83
CA ALA A 95 2.89 -4.81 10.69
C ALA A 95 3.82 -5.21 11.84
N ILE A 96 3.63 -6.39 12.45
CA ILE A 96 4.56 -6.94 13.45
C ILE A 96 5.95 -7.17 12.86
N ILE A 97 6.02 -7.74 11.64
CA ILE A 97 7.30 -7.94 10.93
C ILE A 97 8.00 -6.61 10.72
N LEU A 98 7.30 -5.60 10.18
CA LEU A 98 7.85 -4.26 9.98
C LEU A 98 8.28 -3.64 11.32
N GLN A 99 7.48 -3.76 12.37
CA GLN A 99 7.82 -3.23 13.70
C GLN A 99 9.15 -3.80 14.22
N LYS A 100 9.39 -5.10 14.02
CA LYS A 100 10.64 -5.76 14.43
C LYS A 100 11.87 -5.26 13.65
N ILE A 101 11.68 -4.80 12.41
CA ILE A 101 12.79 -4.35 11.54
C ILE A 101 13.09 -2.87 11.75
N ILE A 102 12.04 -2.02 11.75
CA ILE A 102 12.21 -0.56 11.74
C ILE A 102 11.87 0.12 13.07
N LYS A 103 11.34 -0.59 14.08
CA LYS A 103 11.04 -0.05 15.42
C LYS A 103 10.24 1.25 15.37
N ILE A 104 9.04 1.19 14.81
CA ILE A 104 8.15 2.36 14.65
C ILE A 104 7.50 2.71 16.00
N ASP A 105 7.28 4.00 16.24
CA ASP A 105 6.46 4.45 17.38
C ASP A 105 4.99 4.16 17.09
N LEU A 106 4.22 3.75 18.10
CA LEU A 106 2.78 3.53 18.02
C LEU A 106 2.05 4.71 17.37
N LYS A 107 2.42 5.95 17.68
CA LYS A 107 1.78 7.13 17.07
C LYS A 107 1.95 7.18 15.56
N TRP A 108 3.12 6.75 15.07
CA TRP A 108 3.39 6.68 13.64
C TRP A 108 2.65 5.53 12.99
N TRP A 109 2.52 4.40 13.68
CA TRP A 109 1.65 3.32 13.23
C TRP A 109 0.20 3.78 13.10
N MET A 110 -0.36 4.42 14.13
CA MET A 110 -1.72 4.95 14.11
C MET A 110 -1.90 5.95 12.97
N PHE A 111 -0.96 6.90 12.81
CA PHE A 111 -0.98 7.86 11.71
C PHE A 111 -1.00 7.15 10.34
N ILE A 112 -0.01 6.30 10.06
CA ILE A 112 0.15 5.63 8.76
C ILE A 112 -1.11 4.81 8.43
N ILE A 113 -1.55 3.99 9.38
CA ILE A 113 -2.72 3.13 9.21
C ILE A 113 -3.96 3.95 8.93
N LEU A 114 -4.24 4.97 9.74
CA LEU A 114 -5.46 5.76 9.58
C LEU A 114 -5.44 6.65 8.33
N THR A 115 -4.25 6.99 7.81
CA THR A 115 -4.11 7.74 6.54
C THR A 115 -4.17 6.87 5.29
N SER A 116 -3.88 5.57 5.37
CA SER A 116 -3.68 4.69 4.20
C SER A 116 -4.91 3.89 3.79
N HIS A 117 -6.07 4.52 3.54
CA HIS A 117 -7.31 3.84 3.10
C HIS A 117 -7.52 2.46 3.75
N PHE A 118 -7.37 2.43 5.07
CA PHE A 118 -7.17 1.20 5.80
C PHE A 118 -8.30 0.20 5.62
N PHE A 119 -9.50 0.67 5.30
CA PHE A 119 -10.65 -0.18 5.08
C PHE A 119 -10.42 -1.25 3.99
N TYR A 120 -9.55 -1.00 3.00
CA TYR A 120 -9.21 -2.01 1.97
C TYR A 120 -8.56 -3.26 2.55
N PHE A 121 -7.90 -3.17 3.71
CA PHE A 121 -7.34 -4.33 4.39
C PHE A 121 -8.38 -5.26 5.00
N PHE A 122 -9.64 -4.84 5.13
CA PHE A 122 -10.73 -5.66 5.67
C PHE A 122 -11.63 -6.26 4.59
N LEU A 123 -11.60 -5.67 3.39
CA LEU A 123 -12.30 -6.18 2.23
C LEU A 123 -11.61 -7.44 1.71
N PRO A 124 -12.31 -8.34 1.00
CA PRO A 124 -11.74 -9.52 0.36
C PRO A 124 -10.94 -9.11 -0.89
N TYR A 125 -9.93 -8.27 -0.66
CA TYR A 125 -9.01 -7.73 -1.65
C TYR A 125 -7.58 -8.16 -1.33
N THR A 126 -6.65 -7.84 -2.22
CA THR A 126 -5.26 -8.34 -2.16
C THR A 126 -4.32 -7.48 -1.31
N GLU A 127 -4.77 -6.34 -0.76
CA GLU A 127 -3.94 -5.39 -0.01
C GLU A 127 -3.25 -6.07 1.18
N SER A 128 -4.00 -6.82 1.98
CA SER A 128 -3.50 -7.52 3.18
C SER A 128 -2.44 -8.55 2.84
N ILE A 129 -2.69 -9.37 1.81
CA ILE A 129 -1.79 -10.42 1.32
C ILE A 129 -0.52 -9.81 0.71
N PHE A 130 -0.69 -8.75 -0.09
CA PHE A 130 0.43 -8.01 -0.65
C PHE A 130 1.27 -7.36 0.46
N PHE A 131 0.62 -6.84 1.50
CA PHE A 131 1.30 -6.19 2.62
C PHE A 131 2.12 -7.16 3.46
N ILE A 132 1.59 -8.33 3.81
CA ILE A 132 2.38 -9.39 4.47
C ILE A 132 3.52 -9.86 3.55
N GLY A 133 3.26 -10.10 2.26
CA GLY A 133 4.28 -10.52 1.29
C GLY A 133 5.43 -9.52 1.17
N GLY A 134 5.11 -8.23 1.05
CA GLY A 134 6.12 -7.18 0.96
C GLY A 134 6.84 -6.93 2.29
N ALA A 135 6.18 -7.11 3.44
CA ALA A 135 6.83 -7.06 4.75
C ALA A 135 7.83 -8.21 4.93
N ILE A 136 7.46 -9.44 4.54
CA ILE A 136 8.35 -10.60 4.48
C ILE A 136 9.52 -10.31 3.54
N LEU A 137 9.25 -9.76 2.35
CA LEU A 137 10.28 -9.39 1.39
C LEU A 137 11.30 -8.41 1.99
N LEU A 138 10.82 -7.32 2.60
CA LEU A 138 11.68 -6.33 3.24
C LEU A 138 12.47 -6.93 4.42
N ALA A 139 11.87 -7.85 5.18
CA ALA A 139 12.57 -8.59 6.22
C ALA A 139 13.73 -9.42 5.65
N GLY A 140 13.49 -10.15 4.57
CA GLY A 140 14.49 -10.94 3.86
C GLY A 140 15.63 -10.08 3.32
N ILE A 141 15.31 -8.96 2.66
CA ILE A 141 16.31 -8.02 2.14
C ILE A 141 17.14 -7.41 3.29
N HIS A 142 16.47 -6.94 4.34
CA HIS A 142 17.11 -6.30 5.49
C HIS A 142 18.06 -7.25 6.22
N LYS A 143 17.62 -8.51 6.44
CA LYS A 143 18.42 -9.56 7.11
C LYS A 143 19.35 -10.33 6.17
N LYS A 144 19.33 -10.05 4.87
CA LYS A 144 20.06 -10.79 3.82
C LYS A 144 19.73 -12.29 3.79
N GLN A 145 18.47 -12.66 4.05
CA GLN A 145 18.02 -14.05 4.08
C GLN A 145 17.29 -14.42 2.79
N THR A 146 17.98 -15.13 1.88
CA THR A 146 17.50 -15.48 0.54
C THR A 146 16.15 -16.19 0.53
N ALA A 147 15.96 -17.20 1.38
CA ALA A 147 14.70 -17.94 1.43
C ALA A 147 13.50 -17.04 1.78
N ILE A 148 13.68 -16.13 2.75
CA ILE A 148 12.64 -15.18 3.15
C ILE A 148 12.35 -14.18 2.03
N THR A 149 13.40 -13.68 1.35
CA THR A 149 13.25 -12.81 0.18
C THR A 149 12.46 -13.51 -0.93
N CYS A 150 12.80 -14.76 -1.26
CA CYS A 150 12.11 -15.55 -2.27
C CYS A 150 10.63 -15.76 -1.93
N LEU A 151 10.32 -16.09 -0.67
CA LEU A 151 8.95 -16.24 -0.20
C LEU A 151 8.16 -14.93 -0.35
N GLY A 152 8.75 -13.80 0.05
CA GLY A 152 8.14 -12.48 -0.11
C GLY A 152 7.86 -12.12 -1.57
N ILE A 153 8.81 -12.42 -2.48
CA ILE A 153 8.64 -12.23 -3.94
C ILE A 153 7.46 -13.08 -4.44
N ALA A 154 7.42 -14.36 -4.09
CA ALA A 154 6.37 -15.26 -4.55
C ALA A 154 4.98 -14.80 -4.09
N ILE A 155 4.82 -14.42 -2.81
CA ILE A 155 3.56 -13.91 -2.27
C ILE A 155 3.15 -12.62 -3.00
N CYS A 156 4.08 -11.67 -3.18
CA CYS A 156 3.79 -10.42 -3.87
C CYS A 156 3.34 -10.66 -5.32
N SER A 157 4.12 -11.43 -6.08
CA SER A 157 3.86 -11.72 -7.50
C SER A 157 2.60 -12.56 -7.72
N LEU A 158 2.20 -13.42 -6.78
CA LEU A 158 0.95 -14.19 -6.87
C LEU A 158 -0.28 -13.45 -6.33
N SER A 159 -0.08 -12.34 -5.63
CA SER A 159 -1.18 -11.49 -5.14
C SER A 159 -1.61 -10.44 -6.16
N ARG A 160 -0.69 -9.90 -6.96
CA ARG A 160 -0.91 -8.72 -7.84
C ARG A 160 0.04 -8.72 -9.05
N PRO A 161 -0.30 -7.98 -10.13
CA PRO A 161 0.58 -7.77 -11.28
C PRO A 161 1.75 -6.80 -11.01
N VAL A 162 2.42 -6.90 -9.85
CA VAL A 162 3.56 -6.05 -9.47
C VAL A 162 4.91 -6.61 -9.92
N PHE A 163 4.93 -7.74 -10.61
CA PHE A 163 6.14 -8.47 -10.97
C PHE A 163 7.11 -7.64 -11.81
N VAL A 164 6.59 -6.80 -12.72
CA VAL A 164 7.41 -5.87 -13.51
C VAL A 164 8.12 -4.88 -12.58
N LEU A 165 7.40 -4.33 -11.61
CA LEU A 165 7.95 -3.36 -10.67
C LEU A 165 8.99 -3.99 -9.75
N LEU A 166 8.73 -5.19 -9.23
CA LEU A 166 9.68 -5.93 -8.41
C LEU A 166 10.95 -6.28 -9.19
N SER A 167 10.79 -6.85 -10.39
CA SER A 167 11.90 -7.20 -11.28
C SER A 167 12.76 -5.99 -11.61
N PHE A 168 12.14 -4.90 -12.07
CA PHE A 168 12.81 -3.64 -12.34
C PHE A 168 13.54 -3.10 -11.11
N SER A 169 12.89 -3.14 -9.94
CA SER A 169 13.49 -2.64 -8.69
C SER A 169 14.74 -3.40 -8.30
N PHE A 170 14.76 -4.73 -8.47
CA PHE A 170 15.95 -5.53 -8.22
C PHE A 170 17.07 -5.28 -9.22
N ILE A 171 16.74 -5.10 -10.50
CA ILE A 171 17.72 -4.78 -11.55
C ILE A 171 18.37 -3.42 -11.28
N VAL A 172 17.57 -2.39 -11.00
CA VAL A 172 18.09 -1.05 -10.68
C VAL A 172 18.92 -1.09 -9.39
N LEU A 173 18.46 -1.82 -8.37
CA LEU A 173 19.23 -2.00 -7.14
C LEU A 173 20.58 -2.67 -7.41
N PHE A 174 20.64 -3.68 -8.28
CA PHE A 174 21.89 -4.31 -8.71
C PHE A 174 22.86 -3.31 -9.35
N PHE A 175 22.38 -2.48 -10.29
CA PHE A 175 23.22 -1.47 -10.93
C PHE A 175 23.69 -0.40 -9.96
N ILE A 176 22.83 0.06 -9.02
CA ILE A 176 23.24 1.03 -8.00
C ILE A 176 24.29 0.42 -7.06
N GLU A 177 24.09 -0.82 -6.59
CA GLU A 177 25.10 -1.51 -5.76
C GLU A 177 26.43 -1.65 -6.50
N TRP A 178 26.40 -2.03 -7.77
CA TRP A 178 27.61 -2.14 -8.58
C TRP A 178 28.28 -0.77 -8.80
N TYR A 179 27.51 0.28 -9.09
CA TYR A 179 28.06 1.60 -9.33
C TYR A 179 28.67 2.23 -8.05
N VAL A 180 27.91 2.24 -6.95
CA VAL A 180 28.24 2.91 -5.68
C VAL A 180 29.24 2.10 -4.85
N SER A 181 29.02 0.79 -4.71
CA SER A 181 29.83 -0.07 -3.83
C SER A 181 30.87 -0.93 -4.54
N LYS A 182 30.87 -0.95 -5.89
CA LYS A 182 31.70 -1.83 -6.74
C LYS A 182 31.51 -3.33 -6.50
N LYS A 183 30.43 -3.73 -5.79
CA LYS A 183 30.07 -5.14 -5.56
C LYS A 183 29.02 -5.61 -6.56
N ARG A 184 29.28 -6.73 -7.24
CA ARG A 184 28.32 -7.40 -8.12
C ARG A 184 27.55 -8.45 -7.33
N ASN A 185 26.32 -8.14 -6.94
CA ASN A 185 25.46 -9.03 -6.18
C ASN A 185 24.43 -9.71 -7.09
N TYR A 186 24.84 -10.79 -7.78
CA TYR A 186 23.98 -11.50 -8.73
C TYR A 186 22.73 -12.12 -8.11
N THR A 187 22.66 -12.25 -6.79
CA THR A 187 21.43 -12.64 -6.07
C THR A 187 20.26 -11.71 -6.41
N LEU A 188 20.51 -10.43 -6.68
CA LEU A 188 19.48 -9.47 -7.08
C LEU A 188 18.93 -9.77 -8.49
N ILE A 189 19.78 -10.22 -9.42
CA ILE A 189 19.35 -10.67 -10.75
C ILE A 189 18.50 -11.93 -10.63
N PHE A 190 18.91 -12.87 -9.76
CA PHE A 190 18.10 -14.04 -9.44
C PHE A 190 16.73 -13.66 -8.87
N TYR A 191 16.65 -12.71 -7.94
CA TYR A 191 15.37 -12.21 -7.41
C TYR A 191 14.48 -11.57 -8.48
N SER A 192 15.08 -10.81 -9.41
CA SER A 192 14.37 -10.26 -10.56
C SER A 192 13.78 -11.38 -11.42
N PHE A 193 14.59 -12.38 -11.77
CA PHE A 193 14.13 -13.53 -12.55
C PHE A 193 13.04 -14.32 -11.82
N LEU A 194 13.15 -14.50 -10.51
CA LEU A 194 12.14 -15.18 -9.71
C LEU A 194 10.77 -14.48 -9.78
N ALA A 195 10.74 -13.15 -9.74
CA ALA A 195 9.50 -12.38 -9.84
C ALA A 195 8.82 -12.57 -11.22
N LEU A 196 9.62 -12.58 -12.30
CA LEU A 196 9.15 -12.86 -13.66
C LEU A 196 8.68 -14.32 -13.79
N PHE A 197 9.45 -15.26 -13.24
CA PHE A 197 9.14 -16.69 -13.29
C PHE A 197 7.83 -17.02 -12.58
N THR A 198 7.57 -16.45 -11.39
CA THR A 198 6.29 -16.68 -10.69
C THR A 198 5.09 -16.24 -11.52
N THR A 199 5.24 -15.13 -12.25
CA THR A 199 4.20 -14.62 -13.15
C THR A 199 4.07 -15.48 -14.39
N ALA A 200 5.18 -15.93 -14.98
CA ALA A 200 5.16 -16.86 -16.10
C ALA A 200 4.41 -18.15 -15.72
N CYS A 201 4.63 -18.69 -14.52
CA CYS A 201 3.85 -19.83 -14.01
C CYS A 201 2.35 -19.53 -13.94
N HIS A 202 1.96 -18.34 -13.48
CA HIS A 202 0.55 -17.93 -13.48
C HIS A 202 -0.02 -17.81 -14.91
N PHE A 203 0.72 -17.23 -15.85
CA PHE A 203 0.27 -17.14 -17.24
C PHE A 203 0.20 -18.51 -17.93
N SER A 204 1.09 -19.44 -17.60
CA SER A 204 0.98 -20.84 -18.00
C SER A 204 -0.32 -21.46 -17.47
N TYR A 205 -0.65 -21.17 -16.21
CA TYR A 205 -1.91 -21.62 -15.62
C TYR A 205 -3.12 -21.02 -16.33
N LEU A 206 -3.10 -19.71 -16.65
CA LEU A 206 -4.14 -19.06 -17.45
C LEU A 206 -4.26 -19.68 -18.84
N LYS A 207 -3.16 -20.02 -19.51
CA LYS A 207 -3.18 -20.71 -20.81
C LYS A 207 -3.88 -22.05 -20.72
N LEU A 208 -3.62 -22.83 -19.67
CA LEU A 208 -4.27 -24.13 -19.47
C LEU A 208 -5.78 -23.98 -19.22
N LYS A 209 -6.21 -22.91 -18.55
CA LYS A 209 -7.60 -22.68 -18.18
C LYS A 209 -8.45 -21.97 -19.24
N THR A 210 -7.84 -21.05 -19.98
CA THR A 210 -8.54 -20.16 -20.92
C THR A 210 -8.18 -20.44 -22.38
N GLY A 211 -7.16 -21.25 -22.64
CA GLY A 211 -6.61 -21.42 -23.97
C GLY A 211 -5.76 -20.24 -24.47
N ASN A 212 -5.54 -19.19 -23.67
CA ASN A 212 -4.81 -17.99 -24.07
C ASN A 212 -3.71 -17.60 -23.06
N TRP A 213 -2.46 -17.43 -23.53
CA TRP A 213 -1.34 -16.95 -22.72
C TRP A 213 -1.48 -15.49 -22.31
N MET A 214 -2.12 -14.69 -23.18
CA MET A 214 -2.30 -13.26 -23.01
C MET A 214 -3.66 -12.90 -22.41
N ALA A 215 -4.38 -13.87 -21.85
CA ALA A 215 -5.71 -13.66 -21.27
C ALA A 215 -5.74 -12.50 -20.25
N PHE A 216 -4.68 -12.35 -19.44
CA PHE A 216 -4.53 -11.21 -18.53
C PHE A 216 -4.57 -9.86 -19.26
N PHE A 217 -3.77 -9.70 -20.32
CA PHE A 217 -3.71 -8.44 -21.07
C PHE A 217 -5.00 -8.16 -21.84
N ASP A 218 -5.65 -9.20 -22.35
CA ASP A 218 -6.94 -9.06 -23.03
C ASP A 218 -8.05 -8.64 -22.05
N ALA A 219 -8.05 -9.19 -20.84
CA ALA A 219 -8.93 -8.74 -19.76
C ALA A 219 -8.66 -7.28 -19.38
N GLN A 220 -7.39 -6.87 -19.25
CA GLN A 220 -7.03 -5.47 -18.97
C GLN A 220 -7.53 -4.49 -20.06
N LYS A 221 -7.46 -4.88 -21.34
CA LYS A 221 -8.00 -4.06 -22.45
C LYS A 221 -9.52 -3.88 -22.33
N LEU A 222 -10.26 -4.91 -21.92
CA LEU A 222 -11.71 -4.83 -21.72
C LEU A 222 -12.09 -3.84 -20.62
N TRP A 223 -11.20 -3.66 -19.64
CA TRP A 223 -11.34 -2.67 -18.56
C TRP A 223 -10.93 -1.26 -18.99
N GLY A 224 -10.64 -1.06 -20.28
CA GLY A 224 -10.23 0.22 -20.83
C GLY A 224 -8.78 0.59 -20.54
N HIS A 225 -7.98 -0.31 -19.96
CA HIS A 225 -6.55 -0.06 -19.76
C HIS A 225 -5.82 -0.13 -21.11
N LYS A 226 -5.14 0.95 -21.47
CA LYS A 226 -4.37 1.06 -22.70
C LYS A 226 -2.99 1.66 -22.42
N ILE A 227 -2.00 1.18 -23.16
CA ILE A 227 -0.71 1.84 -23.25
C ILE A 227 -0.85 2.89 -24.35
N GLU A 228 -1.02 4.15 -23.99
CA GLU A 228 -1.07 5.25 -24.95
C GLU A 228 0.30 5.90 -25.11
N LYS A 229 0.56 6.48 -26.28
CA LYS A 229 1.77 7.26 -26.55
C LYS A 229 1.55 8.67 -26.00
N GLY A 230 1.77 8.88 -24.70
CA GLY A 230 1.65 10.19 -24.08
C GLY A 230 1.80 10.15 -22.57
N ILE A 231 2.17 11.29 -21.98
CA ILE A 231 2.19 11.49 -20.53
C ILE A 231 0.81 12.01 -20.15
N THR A 232 0.06 11.27 -19.36
CA THR A 232 -1.20 11.76 -18.77
C THR A 232 -0.93 12.18 -17.36
N PHE A 233 -1.23 13.43 -17.06
CA PHE A 233 -1.04 13.92 -15.71
C PHE A 233 -2.28 13.65 -14.87
N PRO A 234 -2.13 13.34 -13.57
CA PRO A 234 -3.27 13.04 -12.69
C PRO A 234 -4.27 14.19 -12.54
N PHE A 235 -3.89 15.41 -12.95
CA PHE A 235 -4.75 16.61 -12.94
C PHE A 235 -5.75 16.67 -14.10
N GLU A 236 -5.58 15.84 -15.14
CA GLU A 236 -6.44 15.84 -16.34
C GLU A 236 -7.71 15.00 -16.16
N LEU A 237 -7.90 14.39 -14.98
CA LEU A 237 -9.02 13.51 -14.68
C LEU A 237 -10.23 14.30 -14.16
N ASN A 238 -11.41 14.00 -14.69
CA ASN A 238 -12.69 14.61 -14.30
C ASN A 238 -13.15 14.29 -12.85
N HIS A 239 -12.37 13.50 -12.10
CA HIS A 239 -12.67 13.10 -10.73
C HIS A 239 -11.68 13.73 -9.77
N VAL A 240 -12.05 14.89 -9.20
CA VAL A 240 -11.18 15.70 -8.33
C VAL A 240 -10.60 14.90 -7.15
N ALA A 241 -11.40 14.02 -6.53
CA ALA A 241 -10.95 13.16 -5.44
C ALA A 241 -9.91 12.11 -5.87
N VAL A 242 -10.11 11.48 -7.03
CA VAL A 242 -9.17 10.49 -7.60
C VAL A 242 -7.88 11.18 -8.01
N GLY A 243 -7.98 12.29 -8.74
CA GLY A 243 -6.86 13.09 -9.22
C GLY A 243 -5.92 13.46 -8.08
N PHE A 244 -6.47 13.79 -6.91
CA PHE A 244 -5.62 14.22 -5.81
C PHE A 244 -4.89 13.10 -5.08
N PHE A 245 -5.50 11.92 -4.90
CA PHE A 245 -4.73 10.83 -4.33
C PHE A 245 -3.55 10.41 -5.18
N LEU A 246 -3.74 10.51 -6.50
CA LEU A 246 -2.67 10.32 -7.44
C LEU A 246 -1.61 11.40 -7.28
N ILE A 247 -1.96 12.67 -7.03
CA ILE A 247 -0.96 13.72 -6.73
C ILE A 247 -0.09 13.32 -5.54
N ILE A 248 -0.66 12.77 -4.47
CA ILE A 248 0.12 12.39 -3.28
C ILE A 248 1.04 11.22 -3.59
N ALA A 249 0.47 10.16 -4.18
CA ALA A 249 1.22 9.01 -4.65
C ALA A 249 2.38 9.49 -5.55
N PHE A 250 2.08 10.36 -6.50
CA PHE A 250 3.02 10.99 -7.42
C PHE A 250 4.12 11.76 -6.67
N VAL A 251 3.77 12.60 -5.70
CA VAL A 251 4.76 13.34 -4.89
C VAL A 251 5.64 12.38 -4.09
N TYR A 252 5.09 11.33 -3.49
CA TYR A 252 5.92 10.33 -2.81
C TYR A 252 6.85 9.60 -3.76
N CYS A 253 6.40 9.30 -4.98
CA CYS A 253 7.26 8.74 -6.01
C CYS A 253 8.36 9.73 -6.42
N LEU A 254 8.07 11.03 -6.53
CA LEU A 254 9.08 12.06 -6.80
C LEU A 254 10.11 12.17 -5.66
N VAL A 255 9.66 12.13 -4.41
CA VAL A 255 10.55 12.10 -3.24
C VAL A 255 11.42 10.84 -3.26
N ALA A 256 10.86 9.70 -3.66
CA ALA A 256 11.60 8.46 -3.84
C ALA A 256 12.66 8.56 -4.96
N ILE A 257 12.32 9.19 -6.09
CA ILE A 257 13.27 9.45 -7.18
C ILE A 257 14.39 10.36 -6.69
N TYR A 258 14.05 11.48 -6.04
CA TYR A 258 15.02 12.40 -5.48
C TYR A 258 15.98 11.69 -4.50
N PHE A 259 15.45 10.83 -3.63
CA PHE A 259 16.26 10.03 -2.73
C PHE A 259 17.20 9.08 -3.49
N VAL A 260 16.72 8.35 -4.50
CA VAL A 260 17.53 7.45 -5.33
C VAL A 260 18.63 8.21 -6.07
N LEU A 261 18.31 9.37 -6.66
CA LEU A 261 19.28 10.22 -7.34
C LEU A 261 20.36 10.74 -6.39
N ASN A 262 19.99 11.14 -5.17
CA ASN A 262 20.97 11.54 -4.15
C ASN A 262 21.89 10.39 -3.75
N VAL A 263 21.37 9.17 -3.58
CA VAL A 263 22.18 7.99 -3.30
C VAL A 263 23.19 7.74 -4.42
N ILE A 264 22.80 7.91 -5.68
CA ILE A 264 23.69 7.73 -6.85
C ILE A 264 24.73 8.86 -6.91
N ASN A 265 24.28 10.12 -6.93
CA ASN A 265 25.12 11.30 -7.15
C ASN A 265 26.13 11.51 -6.02
N PHE A 266 25.70 11.31 -4.77
CA PHE A 266 26.53 11.53 -3.59
C PHE A 266 27.10 10.24 -2.99
N LYS A 267 26.85 9.09 -3.64
CA LYS A 267 27.31 7.76 -3.19
C LYS A 267 26.96 7.47 -1.71
N ILE A 268 25.79 7.93 -1.27
CA ILE A 268 25.33 7.80 0.12
C ILE A 268 25.08 6.32 0.42
N LYS A 269 25.63 5.82 1.53
CA LYS A 269 25.32 4.47 2.00
C LYS A 269 23.88 4.46 2.55
N SER A 270 23.02 3.67 1.93
CA SER A 270 21.66 3.37 2.40
C SER A 270 21.54 1.88 2.66
N ASP A 271 20.67 1.47 3.59
CA ASP A 271 20.30 0.07 3.68
C ASP A 271 19.52 -0.37 2.44
N ARG A 272 19.69 -1.64 2.06
CA ARG A 272 19.11 -2.22 0.85
C ARG A 272 17.59 -2.16 0.82
N ALA A 273 16.94 -2.35 1.97
CA ALA A 273 15.49 -2.37 2.05
C ALA A 273 14.90 -0.96 1.86
N THR A 274 15.56 0.09 2.38
CA THR A 274 15.19 1.49 2.10
C THR A 274 15.33 1.80 0.62
N LEU A 275 16.49 1.47 0.03
CA LEU A 275 16.76 1.76 -1.37
C LEU A 275 15.84 0.97 -2.30
N PHE A 276 15.59 -0.31 -2.00
CA PHE A 276 14.62 -1.12 -2.72
C PHE A 276 13.22 -0.51 -2.67
N SER A 277 12.76 -0.11 -1.48
CA SER A 277 11.45 0.52 -1.31
C SER A 277 11.35 1.83 -2.10
N ALA A 278 12.41 2.65 -2.10
CA ALA A 278 12.45 3.89 -2.87
C ALA A 278 12.38 3.61 -4.38
N ILE A 279 13.17 2.67 -4.90
CA ILE A 279 13.15 2.30 -6.33
C ILE A 279 11.76 1.76 -6.72
N PHE A 280 11.17 0.90 -5.88
CA PHE A 280 9.84 0.34 -6.10
C PHE A 280 8.77 1.42 -6.18
N LEU A 281 8.76 2.38 -5.25
CA LEU A 281 7.85 3.52 -5.30
C LEU A 281 8.12 4.39 -6.54
N SER A 282 9.38 4.69 -6.86
CA SER A 282 9.75 5.44 -8.07
C SER A 282 9.25 4.76 -9.35
N SER A 283 9.30 3.43 -9.41
CA SER A 283 8.85 2.66 -10.57
C SER A 283 7.33 2.75 -10.81
N PHE A 284 6.54 2.98 -9.76
CA PHE A 284 5.11 3.27 -9.90
C PHE A 284 4.87 4.57 -10.65
N LEU A 285 5.73 5.59 -10.53
CA LEU A 285 5.61 6.81 -11.33
C LEU A 285 5.71 6.52 -12.83
N GLY A 286 6.64 5.66 -13.21
CA GLY A 286 6.78 5.21 -14.59
C GLY A 286 5.50 4.53 -15.08
N LEU A 287 4.88 3.69 -14.27
CA LEU A 287 3.58 3.09 -14.62
C LEU A 287 2.46 4.12 -14.70
N MET A 288 2.38 5.06 -13.74
CA MET A 288 1.39 6.14 -13.73
C MET A 288 1.39 6.95 -15.00
N ILE A 289 2.59 7.29 -15.47
CA ILE A 289 2.78 8.13 -16.64
C ILE A 289 2.42 7.38 -17.93
N ASN A 290 2.70 6.08 -18.00
CA ASN A 290 2.58 5.29 -19.24
C ASN A 290 1.29 4.47 -19.36
N ILE A 291 0.58 4.23 -18.26
CA ILE A 291 -0.69 3.49 -18.27
C ILE A 291 -1.81 4.51 -18.11
N GLN A 292 -2.52 4.77 -19.20
CA GLN A 292 -3.80 5.46 -19.11
C GLN A 292 -4.88 4.46 -18.74
N THR A 293 -5.58 4.80 -17.67
CA THR A 293 -6.78 4.10 -17.25
C THR A 293 -7.89 5.16 -17.17
N PRO A 294 -9.11 4.90 -17.66
CA PRO A 294 -10.23 5.79 -17.39
C PRO A 294 -10.47 5.95 -15.87
N ASP A 295 -10.00 4.96 -15.08
CA ASP A 295 -10.12 4.97 -13.63
C ASP A 295 -8.79 4.74 -12.90
N PHE A 296 -8.20 5.83 -12.44
CA PHE A 296 -7.02 5.81 -11.58
C PHE A 296 -7.36 5.67 -10.08
N SER A 297 -8.64 5.51 -9.72
CA SER A 297 -9.10 5.51 -8.33
C SER A 297 -8.47 4.39 -7.48
N GLY A 298 -8.05 3.30 -8.11
CA GLY A 298 -7.37 2.18 -7.46
C GLY A 298 -5.86 2.36 -7.29
N LEU A 299 -5.22 3.36 -7.89
CA LEU A 299 -3.75 3.39 -7.88
C LEU A 299 -3.17 3.74 -6.50
N ASN A 300 -3.81 4.67 -5.82
CA ASN A 300 -3.41 5.14 -4.50
C ASN A 300 -3.26 4.01 -3.48
N ARG A 301 -4.14 3.00 -3.49
CA ARG A 301 -4.05 1.82 -2.63
C ARG A 301 -2.86 0.93 -2.97
N TYR A 302 -2.41 0.85 -4.23
CA TYR A 302 -1.19 0.10 -4.56
C TYR A 302 0.08 0.70 -3.97
N ILE A 303 0.09 2.03 -3.75
CA ILE A 303 1.23 2.75 -3.17
C ILE A 303 1.07 2.85 -1.65
N LEU A 304 -0.03 3.46 -1.19
CA LEU A 304 -0.26 3.82 0.22
C LEU A 304 -0.55 2.61 1.12
N CYS A 305 -1.15 1.54 0.57
CA CYS A 305 -1.37 0.28 1.29
C CYS A 305 -0.21 -0.70 1.08
N SER A 306 0.98 -0.23 0.67
CA SER A 306 2.15 -1.06 0.52
C SER A 306 3.10 -0.98 1.72
N PRO A 307 3.79 -2.06 2.07
CA PRO A 307 4.80 -2.04 3.13
C PRO A 307 6.04 -1.26 2.71
N PHE A 308 6.28 -1.12 1.40
CA PHE A 308 7.37 -0.30 0.83
C PHE A 308 7.18 1.18 1.15
N PHE A 309 5.96 1.69 1.03
CA PHE A 309 5.63 3.06 1.44
C PHE A 309 5.90 3.29 2.94
N VAL A 310 5.40 2.39 3.79
CA VAL A 310 5.60 2.47 5.25
C VAL A 310 7.10 2.46 5.59
N TYR A 311 7.84 1.51 5.02
CA TYR A 311 9.28 1.37 5.29
C TYR A 311 10.05 2.60 4.82
N PHE A 312 9.80 3.08 3.61
CA PHE A 312 10.46 4.24 3.03
C PHE A 312 10.19 5.52 3.82
N LEU A 313 8.92 5.77 4.20
CA LEU A 313 8.53 6.94 4.98
C LEU A 313 9.28 7.00 6.32
N ILE A 314 9.38 5.87 7.02
CA ILE A 314 10.12 5.79 8.28
C ILE A 314 11.64 5.93 8.07
N ALA A 315 12.17 5.39 6.98
CA ALA A 315 13.59 5.53 6.65
C ALA A 315 13.99 6.98 6.36
N ILE A 316 13.20 7.71 5.56
CA ILE A 316 13.44 9.15 5.32
C ILE A 316 13.39 9.91 6.64
N LYS A 317 12.40 9.64 7.49
CA LYS A 317 12.28 10.30 8.80
C LYS A 317 13.54 10.14 9.66
N LYS A 318 14.13 8.95 9.66
CA LYS A 318 15.36 8.68 10.42
C LYS A 318 16.59 9.33 9.82
N ASN A 319 16.72 9.29 8.49
CA ASN A 319 17.92 9.74 7.79
C ASN A 319 17.94 11.26 7.56
N PHE A 320 16.78 11.90 7.53
CA PHE A 320 16.66 13.34 7.25
C PHE A 320 15.75 14.05 8.26
N PRO A 321 16.10 14.05 9.56
CA PRO A 321 15.26 14.69 10.59
C PRO A 321 15.02 16.18 10.32
N ASN A 322 15.96 16.85 9.64
CA ASN A 322 15.87 18.28 9.27
C ASN A 322 14.98 18.54 8.04
N LEU A 323 14.82 17.59 7.11
CA LEU A 323 13.76 17.70 6.09
C LEU A 323 12.41 17.84 6.80
N PHE A 324 12.20 17.05 7.85
CA PHE A 324 11.03 17.15 8.71
C PHE A 324 11.10 18.29 9.75
N SER A 325 11.91 19.34 9.64
CA SER A 325 11.74 20.54 10.49
C SER A 325 11.11 21.70 9.71
N ASN A 326 11.66 22.04 8.54
CA ASN A 326 11.18 23.14 7.69
C ASN A 326 10.29 22.67 6.53
N GLN A 327 10.45 21.43 6.04
CA GLN A 327 9.58 20.83 5.02
C GLN A 327 8.45 19.98 5.63
N LYS A 328 8.31 20.00 6.96
CA LYS A 328 7.05 19.72 7.64
C LYS A 328 5.94 20.50 6.95
N ILE A 329 6.10 21.78 6.69
CA ILE A 329 5.03 22.55 6.05
C ILE A 329 4.66 21.96 4.68
N LEU A 330 5.62 21.57 3.83
CA LEU A 330 5.33 21.02 2.51
C LEU A 330 4.66 19.62 2.56
N LEU A 331 5.25 18.67 3.29
CA LEU A 331 4.68 17.33 3.47
C LEU A 331 3.28 17.41 4.09
N PHE A 332 3.03 18.43 4.92
CA PHE A 332 1.76 18.66 5.59
C PHE A 332 0.75 19.43 4.74
N SER A 333 1.19 20.36 3.89
CA SER A 333 0.36 20.96 2.86
C SER A 333 -0.13 19.90 1.90
N ILE A 334 0.74 18.92 1.57
CA ILE A 334 0.37 17.75 0.80
C ILE A 334 -0.67 16.93 1.58
N ILE A 335 -0.41 16.54 2.85
CA ILE A 335 -1.33 15.78 3.73
C ILE A 335 -2.70 16.50 3.94
N ALA A 336 -2.71 17.82 4.11
CA ALA A 336 -3.92 18.61 4.29
C ALA A 336 -4.71 18.73 2.98
N ALA A 337 -4.03 18.93 1.86
CA ALA A 337 -4.65 18.95 0.55
C ALA A 337 -5.20 17.56 0.14
N VAL A 338 -4.63 16.45 0.65
CA VAL A 338 -5.20 15.06 0.55
C VAL A 338 -6.61 15.03 1.04
N ASN A 339 -6.80 15.62 2.21
CA ASN A 339 -8.04 15.59 2.91
C ASN A 339 -9.04 16.52 2.23
N ILE A 340 -8.63 17.69 1.72
CA ILE A 340 -9.52 18.58 0.93
C ILE A 340 -10.10 17.85 -0.28
N ALA A 341 -9.24 17.26 -1.10
CA ALA A 341 -9.67 16.78 -2.39
C ALA A 341 -10.48 15.49 -2.30
N PHE A 342 -10.27 14.69 -1.26
CA PHE A 342 -11.12 13.56 -0.92
C PHE A 342 -12.61 13.91 -0.89
N TRP A 343 -12.91 15.11 -0.39
CA TRP A 343 -14.28 15.53 -0.12
C TRP A 343 -14.84 16.42 -1.23
N SER A 344 -14.15 16.60 -2.35
CA SER A 344 -14.61 17.41 -3.49
C SER A 344 -16.00 17.04 -4.05
N ASN A 345 -16.50 15.84 -3.75
CA ASN A 345 -17.86 15.40 -4.09
C ASN A 345 -18.90 15.63 -2.98
N LEU A 346 -18.50 16.13 -1.81
CA LEU A 346 -19.42 16.57 -0.77
C LEU A 346 -19.77 18.05 -0.97
N PRO A 347 -20.90 18.51 -0.38
CA PRO A 347 -21.19 19.94 -0.28
C PRO A 347 -19.96 20.69 0.24
N LEU A 348 -19.59 21.79 -0.42
CA LEU A 348 -18.40 22.61 -0.13
C LEU A 348 -18.18 22.88 1.37
N LYS A 349 -19.27 23.00 2.14
CA LYS A 349 -19.27 23.17 3.59
C LYS A 349 -18.58 22.02 4.35
N ASN A 350 -18.75 20.78 3.93
CA ASN A 350 -18.14 19.61 4.58
C ASN A 350 -16.64 19.52 4.27
N ILE A 351 -16.24 19.90 3.04
CA ILE A 351 -14.84 20.01 2.62
C ILE A 351 -14.12 21.03 3.50
N ILE A 352 -14.69 22.23 3.62
CA ILE A 352 -14.12 23.34 4.36
C ILE A 352 -13.98 22.99 5.85
N THR A 353 -15.05 22.45 6.45
CA THR A 353 -15.07 22.08 7.88
C THR A 353 -14.01 21.01 8.17
N PHE A 354 -13.90 20.00 7.30
CA PHE A 354 -12.92 18.94 7.50
C PHE A 354 -11.49 19.40 7.23
N PHE A 355 -11.27 20.22 6.20
CA PHE A 355 -9.96 20.82 5.91
C PHE A 355 -9.44 21.63 7.10
N PHE A 356 -10.27 22.52 7.63
CA PHE A 356 -9.90 23.32 8.79
C PHE A 356 -9.71 22.44 10.02
N SER A 357 -10.52 21.40 10.24
CA SER A 357 -10.31 20.46 11.35
C SER A 357 -9.00 19.68 11.22
N THR A 358 -8.65 19.24 10.00
CA THR A 358 -7.43 18.49 9.70
C THR A 358 -6.21 19.38 9.92
N ILE A 359 -6.19 20.59 9.33
CA ILE A 359 -5.15 21.58 9.58
C ILE A 359 -5.05 21.90 11.07
N TYR A 360 -6.18 22.10 11.75
CA TYR A 360 -6.24 22.45 13.17
C TYR A 360 -5.61 21.35 14.04
N PHE A 361 -6.00 20.09 13.86
CA PHE A 361 -5.44 18.97 14.61
C PHE A 361 -3.95 18.76 14.33
N TYR A 362 -3.50 18.97 13.09
CA TYR A 362 -2.08 18.87 12.74
C TYR A 362 -1.25 20.03 13.25
N PHE A 363 -1.78 21.26 13.19
CA PHE A 363 -1.16 22.44 13.77
C PHE A 363 -0.93 22.23 15.26
N PHE A 364 -1.94 21.73 15.98
CA PHE A 364 -1.84 21.41 17.41
C PHE A 364 -0.86 20.28 17.72
N TYR A 365 -0.74 19.25 16.89
CA TYR A 365 0.16 18.12 17.18
C TYR A 365 1.64 18.43 16.91
N PHE A 366 1.95 19.23 15.89
CA PHE A 366 3.34 19.47 15.45
C PHE A 366 3.94 20.80 15.89
N PHE A 367 3.14 21.85 16.07
CA PHE A 367 3.65 23.19 16.40
C PHE A 367 3.50 23.56 17.86
N ILE A 368 2.61 22.90 18.59
CA ILE A 368 2.55 23.04 20.04
C ILE A 368 3.57 22.06 20.64
N PRO A 369 4.37 22.49 21.64
CA PRO A 369 5.24 21.60 22.41
C PRO A 369 4.48 20.34 22.86
N GLN A 370 5.18 19.27 23.24
CA GLN A 370 4.57 17.99 23.68
C GLN A 370 3.81 18.10 25.02
N THR A 371 2.86 19.01 25.08
CA THR A 371 1.92 19.24 26.15
C THR A 371 0.90 18.11 26.19
N LYS A 372 0.17 18.04 27.30
CA LYS A 372 -0.98 17.13 27.42
C LYS A 372 -2.03 17.39 26.33
N ILE A 373 -2.18 18.66 25.91
CA ILE A 373 -3.14 19.09 24.89
C ILE A 373 -2.77 18.53 23.51
N SER A 374 -1.51 18.63 23.07
CA SER A 374 -1.11 18.12 21.74
C SER A 374 -1.27 16.61 21.63
N LYS A 375 -1.05 15.86 22.74
CA LYS A 375 -1.36 14.42 22.81
C LYS A 375 -2.87 14.15 22.66
N MET A 376 -3.72 14.91 23.36
CA MET A 376 -5.18 14.76 23.27
C MET A 376 -5.69 15.07 21.87
N CYS A 377 -5.22 16.15 21.24
CA CYS A 377 -5.56 16.51 19.86
C CYS A 377 -5.17 15.40 18.87
N PHE A 378 -4.01 14.77 19.06
CA PHE A 378 -3.61 13.63 18.23
C PHE A 378 -4.57 12.45 18.33
N TYR A 379 -4.97 12.06 19.55
CA TYR A 379 -5.91 10.95 19.72
C TYR A 379 -7.30 11.27 19.19
N LEU A 380 -7.79 12.51 19.38
CA LEU A 380 -9.05 12.97 18.78
C LEU A 380 -8.99 12.92 17.25
N TYR A 381 -7.86 13.32 16.66
CA TYR A 381 -7.64 13.22 15.23
C TYR A 381 -7.63 11.76 14.75
N CYS A 382 -6.99 10.85 15.49
CA CYS A 382 -7.03 9.43 15.18
C CYS A 382 -8.44 8.85 15.25
N LEU A 383 -9.25 9.24 16.24
CA LEU A 383 -10.66 8.85 16.34
C LEU A 383 -11.48 9.39 15.17
N LEU A 384 -11.24 10.65 14.77
CA LEU A 384 -11.88 11.26 13.60
C LEU A 384 -11.56 10.48 12.33
N LEU A 385 -10.27 10.20 12.07
CA LEU A 385 -9.86 9.39 10.92
C LEU A 385 -10.47 7.99 10.96
N LEU A 386 -10.56 7.36 12.12
CA LEU A 386 -11.20 6.05 12.26
C LEU A 386 -12.69 6.12 11.89
N GLY A 387 -13.40 7.12 12.40
CA GLY A 387 -14.80 7.37 12.04
C GLY A 387 -14.99 7.57 10.53
N LEU A 388 -14.01 8.21 9.87
CA LEU A 388 -14.02 8.35 8.41
C LEU A 388 -13.76 7.04 7.66
N GLN A 389 -12.78 6.24 8.09
CA GLN A 389 -12.54 4.92 7.50
C GLN A 389 -13.79 4.05 7.58
N ILE A 390 -14.49 4.08 8.72
CA ILE A 390 -15.79 3.44 8.95
C ILE A 390 -16.85 3.97 7.98
N TYR A 391 -16.96 5.29 7.84
CA TYR A 391 -17.92 5.91 6.93
C TYR A 391 -17.67 5.54 5.46
N PHE A 392 -16.41 5.53 5.02
CA PHE A 392 -16.06 5.15 3.64
C PHE A 392 -16.27 3.67 3.38
N LEU A 393 -15.93 2.84 4.36
CA LEU A 393 -16.24 1.42 4.29
C LEU A 393 -17.75 1.21 4.11
N ASN A 394 -18.58 1.92 4.88
CA ASN A 394 -20.03 1.86 4.74
C ASN A 394 -20.49 2.29 3.34
N ARG A 395 -20.00 3.44 2.84
CA ARG A 395 -20.33 3.90 1.46
C ARG A 395 -19.92 2.88 0.41
N PHE A 396 -18.71 2.34 0.54
CA PHE A 396 -18.15 1.37 -0.39
C PHE A 396 -19.04 0.13 -0.51
N ILE A 397 -19.50 -0.41 0.63
CA ILE A 397 -20.42 -1.56 0.71
C ILE A 397 -21.80 -1.23 0.10
N HIS A 398 -22.21 0.04 0.09
CA HIS A 398 -23.47 0.48 -0.52
C HIS A 398 -23.34 0.91 -1.99
N PHE A 399 -22.37 0.35 -2.73
CA PHE A 399 -22.11 0.65 -4.15
C PHE A 399 -21.79 2.13 -4.44
N LEU A 400 -21.55 2.94 -3.42
CA LEU A 400 -21.05 4.28 -3.59
C LEU A 400 -19.53 4.18 -3.61
N TRP A 401 -18.96 4.27 -4.81
CA TRP A 401 -17.52 4.34 -4.95
C TRP A 401 -17.00 5.48 -4.09
N VAL A 402 -15.87 5.26 -3.43
CA VAL A 402 -15.36 6.21 -2.43
C VAL A 402 -14.96 7.54 -3.07
N SER A 403 -14.79 7.57 -4.40
CA SER A 403 -14.58 8.77 -5.19
C SER A 403 -15.76 9.18 -6.08
N GLY A 404 -16.96 8.63 -5.84
CA GLY A 404 -18.21 8.89 -6.55
C GLY A 404 -19.18 9.79 -5.81
#